data_AF-A0A524M8K7-F1
#
_entry.id   AF-A0A524M8K7-F1
#
_cell.length_a   1.000
_cell.length_b   1.000
_cell.length_c   1.000
_cell.angle_alpha   90.00
_cell.angle_beta   90.00
_cell.angle_gamma   90.00
#
_symmetry.space_group_name_H-M   'P 1'
#
loop_
_entity.id
_entity.type
_entity.pdbx_description
1 polymer ?
#
loop_
_entity_poly.entity_id
_entity_poly.type
_entity_poly.pdbx_seq_one_letter_code
_entity_poly.pdbx_strand_id
1 'polypeptide(L)'
;ELFLKIGLVLMGARLDITQILSQGAGGLIQAIVMVTCVFFFTWWLGTKLKINEQLKAVMAAAVSICGVSAAIAAAGAVVAKKKEITYVTALVIITAIPLMIAMPWMAQAMGLPADVAGAWFGGNIDTTAAVVGAGTIHGEAAQAVATVVKMSQNALIGVAAFLLALYFVVRVEKRPDEKPSASIIWHRFPKFVLGFVFVSVLASFGLFSPEIVGALTTLSKWAFAMAFFTIGLELSVRELGRLGWRPLAVYGAATVFNTVLALGMAWLVFGVLGF
;
A
#
# COMPACT_ATOMS: atom_id res chain seq x y z
N GLU A 1 6.89 -12.97 7.51
CA GLU A 1 5.50 -12.58 7.86
C GLU A 1 5.37 -11.92 9.24
N LEU A 2 5.81 -12.56 10.32
CA LEU A 2 5.71 -12.00 11.69
C LEU A 2 6.30 -10.60 11.81
N PHE A 3 7.53 -10.41 11.33
CA PHE A 3 8.21 -9.11 11.35
C PHE A 3 7.43 -8.01 10.61
N LEU A 4 6.74 -8.33 9.50
CA LEU A 4 5.89 -7.36 8.78
C LEU A 4 4.69 -6.94 9.61
N LYS A 5 4.02 -7.91 10.26
CA LYS A 5 2.86 -7.64 11.12
C LYS A 5 3.25 -6.75 12.30
N ILE A 6 4.39 -7.05 12.94
CA ILE A 6 4.94 -6.23 14.03
C ILE A 6 5.27 -4.83 13.50
N GLY A 7 6.07 -4.74 12.43
CA GLY A 7 6.48 -3.47 11.83
C GLY A 7 5.30 -2.57 11.48
N LEU A 8 4.22 -3.15 10.95
CA LEU A 8 2.99 -2.45 10.59
C LEU A 8 2.21 -1.97 11.82
N VAL A 9 2.03 -2.80 12.85
CA VAL A 9 1.39 -2.37 14.10
C VAL A 9 2.15 -1.20 14.73
N LEU A 10 3.48 -1.30 14.82
CA LEU A 10 4.34 -0.27 15.38
C LEU A 10 4.37 1.01 14.53
N MET A 11 4.18 0.89 13.20
CA MET A 11 4.05 2.04 12.31
C MET A 11 2.83 2.91 12.65
N GLY A 12 1.79 2.33 13.26
CA GLY A 12 0.62 3.07 13.72
C GLY A 12 0.98 4.22 14.67
N ALA A 13 2.06 4.10 15.45
CA ALA A 13 2.50 5.15 16.36
C ALA A 13 2.92 6.46 15.67
N ARG A 14 3.17 6.42 14.35
CA ARG A 14 3.49 7.59 13.52
C ARG A 14 2.28 8.14 12.76
N LEU A 15 1.18 7.40 12.74
CA LEU A 15 0.00 7.81 12.02
C LEU A 15 -0.85 8.69 12.94
N ASP A 16 -0.68 9.99 12.80
CA ASP A 16 -1.57 10.95 13.45
C ASP A 16 -2.83 11.15 12.61
N ILE A 17 -3.91 10.49 13.02
CA ILE A 17 -5.24 10.60 12.42
C ILE A 17 -5.73 12.06 12.47
N THR A 18 -5.40 12.81 13.52
CA THR A 18 -5.83 14.22 13.64
C THR A 18 -5.12 15.09 12.61
N GLN A 19 -3.83 14.84 12.34
CA GLN A 19 -3.08 15.51 11.28
C GLN A 19 -3.62 15.15 9.89
N ILE A 20 -3.97 13.89 9.64
CA ILE A 20 -4.58 13.47 8.37
C ILE A 20 -5.95 14.14 8.16
N LEU A 21 -6.77 14.24 9.20
CA LEU A 21 -8.10 14.85 9.10
C LEU A 21 -8.06 16.39 8.97
N SER A 22 -7.09 17.04 9.63
CA SER A 22 -6.98 18.52 9.63
C SER A 22 -6.17 19.07 8.46
N GLN A 23 -5.11 18.38 8.04
CA GLN A 23 -4.14 18.85 7.04
C GLN A 23 -3.98 17.90 5.85
N GLY A 24 -4.60 16.71 5.90
CA GLY A 24 -4.48 15.67 4.88
C GLY A 24 -5.71 15.49 3.99
N ALA A 25 -6.67 16.42 4.00
CA ALA A 25 -7.92 16.28 3.22
C ALA A 25 -7.66 16.04 1.73
N GLY A 26 -6.75 16.80 1.11
CA GLY A 26 -6.32 16.58 -0.27
C GLY A 26 -5.68 15.20 -0.46
N GLY A 27 -4.81 14.79 0.47
CA GLY A 27 -4.19 13.47 0.45
C GLY A 27 -5.18 12.31 0.60
N LEU A 28 -6.23 12.47 1.40
CA LEU A 28 -7.29 11.48 1.57
C LEU A 28 -8.18 11.39 0.32
N ILE A 29 -8.55 12.52 -0.28
CA ILE A 29 -9.31 12.55 -1.55
C ILE A 29 -8.51 11.83 -2.64
N GLN A 30 -7.24 12.20 -2.81
CA GLN A 30 -6.34 11.53 -3.75
C GLN A 30 -6.25 10.04 -3.43
N ALA A 31 -6.03 9.67 -2.16
CA ALA A 31 -5.91 8.26 -1.75
C ALA A 31 -7.16 7.44 -2.12
N ILE A 32 -8.37 7.94 -1.83
CA ILE A 32 -9.62 7.23 -2.13
C ILE A 32 -9.79 7.02 -3.63
N VAL A 33 -9.58 8.06 -4.43
CA VAL A 33 -9.72 7.97 -5.90
C VAL A 33 -8.67 7.01 -6.46
N MET A 34 -7.41 7.18 -6.07
CA MET A 34 -6.28 6.36 -6.52
C MET A 34 -6.50 4.88 -6.17
N VAL A 35 -6.76 4.58 -4.90
CA VAL A 35 -6.97 3.20 -4.42
C VAL A 35 -8.11 2.56 -5.20
N THR A 36 -9.25 3.25 -5.32
CA THR A 36 -10.43 2.72 -6.01
C THR A 36 -10.15 2.44 -7.49
N CYS A 37 -9.66 3.44 -8.23
CA CYS A 37 -9.43 3.32 -9.66
C CYS A 37 -8.36 2.27 -9.98
N VAL A 38 -7.22 2.31 -9.29
CA VAL A 38 -6.09 1.39 -9.55
C VAL A 38 -6.45 -0.03 -9.13
N PHE A 39 -7.16 -0.21 -8.01
CA PHE A 39 -7.61 -1.53 -7.58
C PHE A 39 -8.54 -2.16 -8.63
N PHE A 40 -9.58 -1.44 -9.04
CA PHE A 40 -10.55 -1.98 -10.01
C PHE A 40 -9.95 -2.15 -11.41
N PHE A 41 -9.05 -1.26 -11.84
CA PHE A 41 -8.31 -1.43 -13.09
C PHE A 41 -7.46 -2.70 -13.08
N THR A 42 -6.69 -2.91 -12.01
CA THR A 42 -5.85 -4.11 -11.84
C THR A 42 -6.69 -5.37 -11.76
N TRP A 43 -7.82 -5.31 -11.05
CA TRP A 43 -8.78 -6.41 -10.95
C TRP A 43 -9.40 -6.76 -12.31
N TRP A 44 -9.84 -5.76 -13.06
CA TRP A 44 -10.39 -5.92 -14.41
C TRP A 44 -9.36 -6.56 -15.34
N LEU A 45 -8.13 -6.03 -15.36
CA LEU A 45 -7.06 -6.51 -16.23
C LEU A 45 -6.61 -7.93 -15.85
N GLY A 46 -6.49 -8.22 -14.55
CA GLY A 46 -6.21 -9.56 -14.04
C GLY A 46 -7.29 -10.57 -14.42
N THR A 47 -8.56 -10.15 -14.43
CA THR A 47 -9.68 -10.99 -14.88
C THR A 47 -9.58 -11.27 -16.39
N LYS A 48 -9.25 -10.25 -17.21
CA LYS A 48 -9.05 -10.41 -18.66
C LYS A 48 -7.90 -11.37 -18.99
N LEU A 49 -6.80 -11.30 -18.23
CA LEU A 49 -5.64 -12.18 -18.40
C LEU A 49 -5.76 -13.51 -17.64
N LYS A 50 -6.93 -13.81 -17.07
CA LYS A 50 -7.24 -15.08 -16.39
C LYS A 50 -6.27 -15.41 -15.25
N ILE A 51 -5.86 -14.38 -14.50
CA ILE A 51 -5.13 -14.55 -13.24
C ILE A 51 -6.09 -15.15 -12.21
N ASN A 52 -5.62 -16.06 -11.36
CA ASN A 52 -6.47 -16.64 -10.32
C ASN A 52 -6.91 -15.56 -9.31
N GLU A 53 -8.08 -15.78 -8.70
CA GLU A 53 -8.75 -14.78 -7.86
C GLU A 53 -7.86 -14.27 -6.71
N GLN A 54 -7.15 -15.16 -6.01
CA GLN A 54 -6.30 -14.80 -4.87
C GLN A 54 -5.13 -13.90 -5.30
N LEU A 55 -4.34 -14.32 -6.31
CA LEU A 55 -3.22 -13.52 -6.80
C LEU A 55 -3.68 -12.18 -7.36
N LYS A 56 -4.80 -12.16 -8.09
CA LYS A 56 -5.42 -10.94 -8.62
C LYS A 56 -5.80 -9.97 -7.49
N ALA A 57 -6.42 -10.47 -6.42
CA ALA A 57 -6.79 -9.66 -5.25
C ALA A 57 -5.57 -9.10 -4.53
N VAL A 58 -4.55 -9.93 -4.31
CA VAL A 58 -3.29 -9.54 -3.66
C VAL A 58 -2.55 -8.49 -4.50
N MET A 59 -2.48 -8.67 -5.82
CA MET A 59 -1.86 -7.71 -6.74
C MET A 59 -2.61 -6.38 -6.77
N ALA A 60 -3.94 -6.43 -6.91
CA ALA A 60 -4.78 -5.23 -6.95
C ALA A 60 -4.64 -4.42 -5.66
N ALA A 61 -4.63 -5.07 -4.50
CA ALA A 61 -4.40 -4.40 -3.22
C ALA A 61 -2.97 -3.83 -3.11
N ALA A 62 -1.97 -4.56 -3.60
CA ALA A 62 -0.58 -4.13 -3.53
C ALA A 62 -0.34 -2.84 -4.31
N VAL A 63 -0.62 -2.83 -5.62
CA VAL A 63 -0.31 -1.71 -6.51
C VAL A 63 -1.21 -0.48 -6.30
N SER A 64 -2.36 -0.63 -5.63
CA SER A 64 -3.29 0.48 -5.41
C SER A 64 -3.06 1.22 -4.09
N ILE A 65 -2.39 0.60 -3.10
CA ILE A 65 -2.28 1.17 -1.75
C ILE A 65 -0.80 1.43 -1.40
N CYS A 66 -0.09 0.40 -0.93
CA CYS A 66 1.24 0.55 -0.33
C CYS A 66 2.16 -0.64 -0.58
N GLY A 67 1.83 -1.43 -1.60
CA GLY A 67 2.57 -2.61 -1.98
C GLY A 67 2.50 -3.72 -0.95
N VAL A 68 3.59 -3.94 -0.22
CA VAL A 68 3.80 -5.17 0.57
C VAL A 68 2.81 -5.30 1.72
N SER A 69 2.57 -4.24 2.48
CA SER A 69 1.66 -4.27 3.63
C SER A 69 0.21 -4.57 3.19
N ALA A 70 -0.23 -3.98 2.08
CA ALA A 70 -1.53 -4.25 1.49
C ALA A 70 -1.62 -5.66 0.89
N ALA A 71 -0.56 -6.15 0.24
CA ALA A 71 -0.48 -7.52 -0.26
C ALA A 71 -0.71 -8.54 0.85
N ILE A 72 -0.10 -8.35 2.02
CA ILE A 72 -0.24 -9.25 3.17
C ILE A 72 -1.63 -9.17 3.78
N ALA A 73 -2.18 -7.96 3.93
CA ALA A 73 -3.53 -7.77 4.46
C ALA A 73 -4.56 -8.46 3.54
N ALA A 74 -4.47 -8.24 2.23
CA ALA A 74 -5.29 -8.89 1.22
C ALA A 74 -5.09 -10.42 1.23
N ALA A 75 -3.85 -10.89 1.32
CA ALA A 75 -3.54 -12.32 1.35
C ALA A 75 -4.17 -13.03 2.55
N GLY A 76 -4.17 -12.39 3.74
CA GLY A 76 -4.89 -12.90 4.90
C GLY A 76 -6.40 -12.94 4.67
N ALA A 77 -6.96 -11.89 4.09
CA ALA A 77 -8.39 -11.77 3.79
C ALA A 77 -8.90 -12.81 2.78
N VAL A 78 -8.10 -13.13 1.76
CA VAL A 78 -8.47 -14.04 0.66
C VAL A 78 -7.85 -15.43 0.78
N VAL A 79 -7.13 -15.70 1.86
CA VAL A 79 -6.39 -16.97 2.12
C VAL A 79 -5.44 -17.31 0.96
N ALA A 80 -4.68 -16.32 0.51
CA ALA A 80 -3.69 -16.49 -0.56
C ALA A 80 -2.51 -17.37 -0.11
N LYS A 81 -1.87 -18.02 -1.08
CA LYS A 81 -0.71 -18.88 -0.82
C LYS A 81 0.52 -18.02 -0.58
N LYS A 82 1.44 -18.47 0.29
CA LYS A 82 2.71 -17.76 0.58
C LYS A 82 3.47 -17.34 -0.69
N LYS A 83 3.53 -18.23 -1.70
CA LYS A 83 4.17 -17.95 -2.99
C LYS A 83 3.59 -16.74 -3.74
N GLU A 84 2.29 -16.48 -3.60
CA GLU A 84 1.63 -15.32 -4.22
C GLU A 84 2.04 -14.02 -3.51
N ILE A 85 2.15 -14.07 -2.17
CA ILE A 85 2.64 -12.95 -1.36
C ILE A 85 4.09 -12.63 -1.73
N THR A 86 4.96 -13.64 -1.74
CA THR A 86 6.38 -13.48 -2.08
C THR A 86 6.56 -12.91 -3.48
N TYR A 87 5.80 -13.41 -4.46
CA TYR A 87 5.85 -12.92 -5.83
C TYR A 87 5.39 -11.46 -5.97
N VAL A 88 4.23 -11.12 -5.41
CA VAL A 88 3.72 -9.74 -5.46
C VAL A 88 4.66 -8.79 -4.73
N THR A 89 5.23 -9.21 -3.60
CA THR A 89 6.24 -8.44 -2.87
C THR A 89 7.47 -8.17 -3.74
N ALA A 90 7.92 -9.16 -4.51
CA ALA A 90 9.04 -8.97 -5.43
C ALA A 90 8.72 -7.94 -6.52
N LEU A 91 7.52 -8.03 -7.13
CA LEU A 91 7.07 -7.06 -8.13
C LEU A 91 7.02 -5.64 -7.57
N VAL A 92 6.48 -5.48 -6.35
CA VAL A 92 6.48 -4.19 -5.63
C VAL A 92 7.90 -3.65 -5.50
N ILE A 93 8.86 -4.44 -5.03
CA ILE A 93 10.23 -3.97 -4.80
C ILE A 93 10.95 -3.65 -6.12
N ILE A 94 10.85 -4.53 -7.12
CA ILE A 94 11.46 -4.34 -8.45
C ILE A 94 10.91 -3.09 -9.14
N THR A 95 9.66 -2.73 -8.86
CA THR A 95 9.01 -1.55 -9.44
C THR A 95 9.26 -0.28 -8.63
N ALA A 96 9.22 -0.37 -7.29
CA ALA A 96 9.33 0.78 -6.41
C ALA A 96 10.75 1.38 -6.39
N ILE A 97 11.81 0.56 -6.47
CA ILE A 97 13.19 1.05 -6.42
C ILE A 97 13.51 1.95 -7.63
N PRO A 98 13.23 1.54 -8.89
CA PRO A 98 13.41 2.44 -10.04
C PRO A 98 12.57 3.71 -9.93
N LEU A 99 11.29 3.59 -9.54
CA LEU A 99 10.40 4.76 -9.40
C LEU A 99 10.90 5.75 -8.33
N MET A 100 11.48 5.25 -7.23
CA MET A 100 12.08 6.09 -6.19
C MET A 100 13.12 7.08 -6.72
N ILE A 101 13.91 6.63 -7.71
CA ILE A 101 15.00 7.43 -8.28
C ILE A 101 14.51 8.22 -9.49
N ALA A 102 13.72 7.58 -10.35
CA ALA A 102 13.27 8.18 -11.60
C ALA A 102 12.25 9.30 -11.39
N MET A 103 11.29 9.14 -10.47
CA MET A 103 10.22 10.13 -10.29
C MET A 103 10.72 11.50 -9.80
N PRO A 104 11.64 11.60 -8.82
CA PRO A 104 12.23 12.89 -8.44
C PRO A 104 12.89 13.63 -9.61
N TRP A 105 13.61 12.91 -10.47
CA TRP A 105 14.24 13.50 -11.66
C TRP A 105 13.21 13.95 -12.69
N MET A 106 12.16 13.14 -12.92
CA MET A 106 11.05 13.54 -13.80
C MET A 106 10.33 14.78 -13.27
N ALA A 107 10.04 14.83 -11.96
CA ALA A 107 9.39 15.98 -11.34
C ALA A 107 10.21 17.27 -11.48
N GLN A 108 11.53 17.18 -11.27
CA GLN A 108 12.46 18.30 -11.49
C GLN A 108 12.48 18.73 -12.96
N ALA A 109 12.59 17.78 -13.89
CA ALA A 109 12.60 18.08 -15.33
C ALA A 109 11.29 18.72 -15.83
N MET A 110 10.17 18.37 -15.19
CA MET A 110 8.86 18.96 -15.47
C MET A 110 8.60 20.29 -14.74
N GLY A 111 9.51 20.71 -13.85
CA GLY A 111 9.35 21.92 -13.04
C GLY A 111 8.14 21.87 -12.09
N LEU A 112 7.81 20.68 -11.57
CA LEU A 112 6.65 20.52 -10.69
C LEU A 112 6.86 21.25 -9.35
N PRO A 113 5.82 21.95 -8.83
CA PRO A 113 5.84 22.45 -7.46
C PRO A 113 6.05 21.30 -6.46
N ALA A 114 6.69 21.59 -5.33
CA ALA A 114 7.05 20.58 -4.33
C ALA A 114 5.83 19.79 -3.81
N ASP A 115 4.68 20.45 -3.65
CA ASP A 115 3.46 19.82 -3.15
C ASP A 115 2.88 18.83 -4.17
N VAL A 116 2.85 19.21 -5.45
CA VAL A 116 2.42 18.33 -6.55
C VAL A 116 3.37 17.15 -6.72
N ALA A 117 4.68 17.40 -6.70
CA ALA A 117 5.69 16.36 -6.80
C ALA A 117 5.61 15.37 -5.63
N GLY A 118 5.51 15.90 -4.40
CA GLY A 118 5.32 15.10 -3.19
C GLY A 118 4.06 14.25 -3.25
N ALA A 119 2.92 14.85 -3.63
CA ALA A 119 1.68 14.13 -3.80
C ALA A 119 1.74 13.05 -4.88
N TRP A 120 2.48 13.29 -5.96
CA TRP A 120 2.70 12.30 -7.01
C TRP A 120 3.52 11.11 -6.51
N PHE A 121 4.61 11.35 -5.77
CA PHE A 121 5.43 10.28 -5.16
C PHE A 121 4.61 9.47 -4.16
N GLY A 122 3.90 10.17 -3.26
CA GLY A 122 3.06 9.57 -2.24
C GLY A 122 1.91 8.75 -2.82
N GLY A 123 1.33 9.17 -3.95
CA GLY A 123 0.24 8.47 -4.62
C GLY A 123 0.67 7.24 -5.41
N ASN A 124 1.90 7.24 -5.95
CA ASN A 124 2.34 6.25 -6.95
C ASN A 124 3.31 5.19 -6.43
N ILE A 125 4.25 5.55 -5.57
CA ILE A 125 5.33 4.62 -5.19
C ILE A 125 4.81 3.60 -4.18
N ASP A 126 4.87 2.32 -4.53
CA ASP A 126 4.24 1.22 -3.78
C ASP A 126 4.99 0.80 -2.50
N THR A 127 5.82 1.66 -1.90
CA THR A 127 6.35 1.42 -0.55
C THR A 127 6.58 2.75 0.17
N THR A 128 6.24 2.83 1.46
CA THR A 128 6.46 4.06 2.25
C THR A 128 7.94 4.45 2.31
N ALA A 129 8.85 3.49 2.41
CA ALA A 129 10.29 3.78 2.47
C ALA A 129 10.78 4.44 1.18
N ALA A 130 10.36 3.92 0.02
CA ALA A 130 10.74 4.50 -1.28
C ALA A 130 10.05 5.85 -1.52
N VAL A 131 8.81 6.06 -1.05
CA VAL A 131 8.15 7.37 -1.09
C VAL A 131 8.97 8.41 -0.33
N VAL A 132 9.36 8.10 0.91
CA VAL A 132 10.16 9.00 1.73
C VAL A 132 11.50 9.26 1.05
N GLY A 133 12.17 8.22 0.53
CA GLY A 133 13.42 8.36 -0.22
C GLY A 133 13.29 9.27 -1.44
N ALA A 134 12.25 9.09 -2.26
CA ALA A 134 11.97 9.93 -3.41
C ALA A 134 11.71 11.39 -3.00
N GLY A 135 10.93 11.59 -1.93
CA GLY A 135 10.70 12.89 -1.31
C GLY A 135 12.00 13.56 -0.86
N THR A 136 12.86 12.84 -0.13
CA THR A 136 14.16 13.35 0.33
C THR A 136 15.07 13.75 -0.84
N ILE A 137 15.09 12.97 -1.93
CA ILE A 137 15.86 13.30 -3.14
C ILE A 137 15.36 14.61 -3.77
N HIS A 138 14.07 14.91 -3.69
CA HIS A 138 13.49 16.10 -4.29
C HIS A 138 13.54 17.33 -3.37
N GLY A 139 13.29 17.17 -2.07
CA GLY A 139 13.33 18.23 -1.06
C GLY A 139 12.38 17.98 0.12
N GLU A 140 12.64 18.63 1.24
CA GLU A 140 11.90 18.42 2.50
C GLU A 140 10.39 18.68 2.38
N ALA A 141 9.99 19.73 1.66
CA ALA A 141 8.58 20.05 1.43
C ALA A 141 7.86 18.91 0.69
N ALA A 142 8.45 18.42 -0.41
CA ALA A 142 7.90 17.29 -1.15
C ALA A 142 7.85 16.02 -0.31
N GLN A 143 8.86 15.78 0.54
CA GLN A 143 8.88 14.64 1.45
C GLN A 143 7.72 14.68 2.46
N ALA A 144 7.44 15.86 3.04
CA ALA A 144 6.34 16.03 3.97
C ALA A 144 5.00 15.68 3.32
N VAL A 145 4.71 16.27 2.16
CA VAL A 145 3.47 16.00 1.40
C VAL A 145 3.38 14.54 0.98
N ALA A 146 4.47 13.97 0.43
CA ALA A 146 4.51 12.57 0.02
C ALA A 146 4.20 11.61 1.16
N THR A 147 4.70 11.91 2.36
CA THR A 147 4.45 11.12 3.56
C THR A 147 2.98 11.18 3.95
N VAL A 148 2.37 12.36 3.99
CA VAL A 148 0.94 12.55 4.34
C VAL A 148 0.03 11.83 3.34
N VAL A 149 0.27 12.00 2.03
CA VAL A 149 -0.51 11.32 0.97
C VAL A 149 -0.38 9.81 1.09
N LYS A 150 0.83 9.27 1.28
CA LYS A 150 1.01 7.82 1.43
C LYS A 150 0.40 7.28 2.72
N MET A 151 0.48 8.02 3.84
CA MET A 151 -0.18 7.61 5.08
C MET A 151 -1.70 7.58 4.93
N SER A 152 -2.27 8.53 4.20
CA SER A 152 -3.69 8.56 3.86
C SER A 152 -4.09 7.31 3.04
N GLN A 153 -3.26 6.87 2.08
CA GLN A 153 -3.45 5.59 1.39
C GLN A 153 -3.32 4.38 2.34
N ASN A 154 -2.32 4.38 3.23
CA ASN A 154 -2.12 3.29 4.19
C ASN A 154 -3.32 3.10 5.14
N ALA A 155 -4.02 4.17 5.49
CA ALA A 155 -5.23 4.10 6.32
C ALA A 155 -6.34 3.25 5.68
N LEU A 156 -6.36 3.13 4.34
CA LEU A 156 -7.36 2.38 3.58
C LEU A 156 -7.12 0.85 3.57
N ILE A 157 -5.96 0.37 4.04
CA ILE A 157 -5.62 -1.08 4.06
C ILE A 157 -6.69 -1.88 4.81
N GLY A 158 -7.13 -1.40 5.97
CA GLY A 158 -8.10 -2.11 6.80
C GLY A 158 -9.45 -2.24 6.11
N VAL A 159 -9.92 -1.17 5.47
CA VAL A 159 -11.16 -1.16 4.70
C VAL A 159 -11.06 -2.10 3.50
N ALA A 160 -9.97 -2.02 2.72
CA ALA A 160 -9.75 -2.88 1.57
C ALA A 160 -9.70 -4.38 1.95
N ALA A 161 -8.99 -4.71 3.03
CA ALA A 161 -8.90 -6.09 3.52
C ALA A 161 -10.26 -6.62 4.00
N PHE A 162 -11.06 -5.80 4.69
CA PHE A 162 -12.42 -6.16 5.10
C PHE A 162 -13.33 -6.43 3.90
N LEU A 163 -13.33 -5.51 2.91
CA LEU A 163 -14.15 -5.65 1.70
C LEU A 163 -13.73 -6.88 0.88
N LEU A 164 -12.44 -7.16 0.77
CA LEU A 164 -11.92 -8.38 0.14
C LEU A 164 -12.37 -9.64 0.87
N ALA A 165 -12.26 -9.69 2.19
CA ALA A 165 -12.72 -10.83 2.98
C ALA A 165 -14.22 -11.07 2.76
N LEU A 166 -15.03 -10.00 2.81
CA LEU A 166 -16.46 -10.06 2.56
C LEU A 166 -16.77 -10.60 1.14
N TYR A 167 -16.13 -10.04 0.11
CA TYR A 167 -16.32 -10.46 -1.28
C TYR A 167 -15.96 -11.95 -1.50
N PHE A 168 -14.83 -12.41 -0.96
CA PHE A 168 -14.41 -13.80 -1.12
C PHE A 168 -15.37 -14.79 -0.44
N VAL A 169 -15.79 -14.48 0.80
CA VAL A 169 -16.72 -15.35 1.54
C VAL A 169 -18.10 -15.37 0.89
N VAL A 170 -18.61 -14.22 0.43
CA VAL A 170 -19.98 -14.10 -0.09
C VAL A 170 -20.09 -14.54 -1.56
N ARG A 171 -19.06 -14.31 -2.37
CA ARG A 171 -19.15 -14.43 -3.83
C ARG A 171 -18.24 -15.46 -4.47
N VAL A 172 -16.98 -15.55 -4.04
CA VAL A 172 -15.98 -16.44 -4.66
C VAL A 172 -16.10 -17.86 -4.13
N GLU A 173 -16.24 -18.01 -2.81
CA GLU A 173 -16.29 -19.30 -2.12
C GLU A 173 -17.71 -19.66 -1.67
N LYS A 174 -18.72 -19.06 -2.32
CA LYS A 174 -20.11 -19.30 -1.98
C LYS A 174 -20.43 -20.79 -2.11
N ARG A 175 -20.84 -21.39 -0.98
CA ARG A 175 -21.43 -22.74 -0.97
C ARG A 175 -22.95 -22.62 -1.15
N PRO A 176 -23.59 -23.49 -1.96
CA PRO A 176 -25.01 -23.36 -2.32
C PRO A 176 -25.96 -23.25 -1.12
N ASP A 177 -25.61 -23.85 0.02
CA ASP A 177 -26.53 -24.01 1.18
C ASP A 177 -25.99 -23.43 2.50
N GLU A 178 -24.89 -22.67 2.46
CA GLU A 178 -24.24 -22.13 3.67
C GLU A 178 -24.30 -20.60 3.67
N LYS A 179 -24.96 -20.01 4.69
CA LYS A 179 -24.93 -18.55 4.87
C LYS A 179 -23.50 -18.13 5.26
N PRO A 180 -22.95 -17.04 4.68
CA PRO A 180 -21.69 -16.45 5.12
C PRO A 180 -21.72 -16.19 6.63
N SER A 181 -20.97 -16.96 7.42
CA SER A 181 -20.89 -16.71 8.86
C SER A 181 -19.96 -15.52 9.14
N ALA A 182 -20.43 -14.58 9.96
CA ALA A 182 -19.61 -13.46 10.43
C ALA A 182 -18.33 -13.94 11.13
N SER A 183 -18.35 -15.14 11.74
CA SER A 183 -17.19 -15.80 12.31
C SER A 183 -16.10 -16.07 11.26
N ILE A 184 -16.45 -16.49 10.04
CA ILE A 184 -15.48 -16.77 8.97
C ILE A 184 -14.81 -15.48 8.51
N ILE A 185 -15.59 -14.40 8.37
CA ILE A 185 -15.06 -13.08 8.00
C ILE A 185 -14.08 -12.59 9.08
N TRP A 186 -14.43 -12.72 10.36
CA TRP A 186 -13.55 -12.40 11.48
C TRP A 186 -12.27 -13.24 11.49
N HIS A 187 -12.38 -14.54 11.23
CA HIS A 187 -11.21 -15.44 11.16
C HIS A 187 -10.31 -15.15 9.96
N ARG A 188 -10.81 -14.58 8.86
CA ARG A 188 -9.99 -14.13 7.73
C ARG A 188 -9.43 -12.73 7.90
N PHE A 189 -10.13 -11.87 8.63
CA PHE A 189 -9.71 -10.48 8.81
C PHE A 189 -8.29 -10.42 9.42
N PRO A 190 -7.37 -9.63 8.84
CA PRO A 190 -6.01 -9.52 9.34
C PRO A 190 -5.97 -8.79 10.69
N LYS A 191 -5.88 -9.54 11.80
CA LYS A 191 -5.94 -8.99 13.17
C LYS A 191 -4.86 -7.96 13.48
N PHE A 192 -3.72 -7.99 12.78
CA PHE A 192 -2.69 -6.96 12.93
C PHE A 192 -3.19 -5.56 12.53
N VAL A 193 -4.20 -5.46 11.65
CA VAL A 193 -4.84 -4.17 11.30
C VAL A 193 -5.51 -3.55 12.53
N LEU A 194 -6.11 -4.37 13.41
CA LEU A 194 -6.67 -3.86 14.67
C LEU A 194 -5.57 -3.30 15.56
N GLY A 195 -4.43 -3.99 15.65
CA GLY A 195 -3.26 -3.51 16.39
C GLY A 195 -2.75 -2.18 15.82
N PHE A 196 -2.65 -2.05 14.51
CA PHE A 196 -2.27 -0.80 13.85
C PHE A 196 -3.24 0.34 14.19
N VAL A 197 -4.55 0.14 13.99
CA VAL A 197 -5.57 1.16 14.30
C VAL A 197 -5.52 1.53 15.77
N PHE A 198 -5.40 0.56 16.66
CA PHE A 198 -5.30 0.79 18.10
C PHE A 198 -4.10 1.67 18.45
N VAL A 199 -2.90 1.33 17.97
CA VAL A 199 -1.70 2.13 18.22
C VAL A 199 -1.81 3.53 17.62
N SER A 200 -2.37 3.68 16.42
CA SER A 200 -2.61 5.00 15.79
C SER A 200 -3.57 5.86 16.61
N VAL A 201 -4.66 5.28 17.12
CA VAL A 201 -5.61 6.00 17.97
C VAL A 201 -4.93 6.46 19.26
N LEU A 202 -4.17 5.59 19.93
CA LEU A 202 -3.44 5.97 21.14
C LEU A 202 -2.44 7.11 20.86
N ALA A 203 -1.72 7.03 19.75
CA ALA A 203 -0.78 8.08 19.33
C ALA A 203 -1.49 9.42 19.08
N SER A 204 -2.62 9.41 18.37
CA SER A 204 -3.43 10.60 18.10
C SER A 204 -4.03 11.26 19.33
N PHE A 205 -4.25 10.52 20.43
CA PHE A 205 -4.67 11.09 21.71
C PHE A 205 -3.50 11.60 22.57
N GLY A 206 -2.27 11.59 22.05
CA GLY A 206 -1.08 12.06 22.79
C GLY A 206 -0.65 11.15 23.93
N LEU A 207 -1.07 9.88 23.92
CA LEU A 207 -0.73 8.90 24.98
C LEU A 207 0.73 8.41 24.91
N PHE A 208 1.46 8.75 23.84
CA PHE A 208 2.88 8.45 23.70
C PHE A 208 3.72 9.71 23.76
N SER A 209 4.79 9.69 24.55
CA SER A 209 5.80 10.75 24.51
C SER A 209 6.60 10.68 23.19
N PRO A 210 7.25 11.79 22.78
CA PRO A 210 8.09 11.80 21.58
C PRO A 210 9.17 10.71 21.57
N GLU A 211 9.73 10.38 22.73
CA GLU A 211 10.73 9.32 22.91
C GLU A 211 10.15 7.93 22.61
N ILE A 212 8.92 7.67 23.10
CA ILE A 212 8.22 6.41 22.83
C ILE A 212 7.91 6.30 21.34
N VAL A 213 7.38 7.36 20.72
CA VAL A 213 7.12 7.39 19.28
C VAL A 213 8.40 7.12 18.48
N GLY A 214 9.53 7.71 18.89
CA GLY A 214 10.85 7.47 18.30
C GLY A 214 11.34 6.03 18.45
N ALA A 215 11.15 5.42 19.62
CA ALA A 215 11.51 4.02 19.86
C ALA A 215 10.66 3.05 19.04
N LEU A 216 9.32 3.21 19.04
CA LEU A 216 8.40 2.41 18.23
C LEU A 216 8.69 2.55 16.73
N THR A 217 9.02 3.77 16.30
CA THR A 217 9.48 4.08 14.94
C THR A 217 10.73 3.29 14.57
N THR A 218 11.72 3.25 15.46
CA THR A 218 12.98 2.55 15.23
C THR A 218 12.77 1.04 15.17
N LEU A 219 12.00 0.48 16.10
CA LEU A 219 11.63 -0.93 16.09
C LEU A 219 10.84 -1.32 14.83
N SER A 220 9.90 -0.47 14.39
CA SER A 220 9.16 -0.65 13.15
C SER A 220 10.11 -0.73 11.93
N LYS A 221 11.11 0.17 11.85
CA LYS A 221 12.13 0.14 10.79
C LYS A 221 12.93 -1.16 10.80
N TRP A 222 13.41 -1.62 11.95
CA TRP A 222 14.12 -2.89 12.09
C TRP A 222 13.26 -4.09 11.72
N ALA A 223 12.00 -4.10 12.12
CA ALA A 223 11.05 -5.15 11.77
C ALA A 223 10.82 -5.21 10.24
N PHE A 224 10.64 -4.07 9.57
CA PHE A 224 10.56 -4.02 8.11
C PHE A 224 11.88 -4.44 7.43
N ALA A 225 13.03 -4.02 7.95
CA ALA A 225 14.32 -4.42 7.41
C ALA A 225 14.52 -5.95 7.47
N MET A 226 14.27 -6.56 8.63
CA MET A 226 14.34 -8.02 8.80
C MET A 226 13.33 -8.76 7.92
N ALA A 227 12.13 -8.20 7.78
CA ALA A 227 11.13 -8.75 6.88
C ALA A 227 11.56 -8.75 5.41
N PHE A 228 12.03 -7.61 4.90
CA PHE A 228 12.44 -7.51 3.50
C PHE A 228 13.72 -8.30 3.22
N PHE A 229 14.65 -8.35 4.18
CA PHE A 229 15.84 -9.21 4.11
C PHE A 229 15.46 -10.68 3.97
N THR A 230 14.59 -11.19 4.86
CA THR A 230 14.14 -12.58 4.82
C THR A 230 13.31 -12.91 3.57
N ILE A 231 12.43 -12.01 3.12
CA ILE A 231 11.71 -12.17 1.85
C ILE A 231 12.69 -12.22 0.68
N GLY A 232 13.74 -11.39 0.69
CA GLY A 232 14.79 -11.39 -0.32
C GLY A 232 15.57 -12.70 -0.37
N LEU A 233 15.85 -13.32 0.78
CA LEU A 233 16.50 -14.64 0.86
C LEU A 233 15.58 -15.78 0.39
N GLU A 234 14.27 -15.69 0.64
CA GLU A 234 13.28 -16.64 0.14
C GLU A 234 12.99 -16.47 -1.35
N LEU A 235 13.35 -15.32 -1.94
CA LEU A 235 13.03 -14.99 -3.32
C LEU A 235 13.92 -15.78 -4.29
N SER A 236 13.37 -16.85 -4.84
CA SER A 236 13.98 -17.55 -5.96
C SER A 236 13.62 -16.87 -7.29
N VAL A 237 14.61 -16.32 -7.99
CA VAL A 237 14.45 -15.80 -9.37
C VAL A 237 13.85 -16.86 -10.31
N ARG A 238 14.15 -18.14 -10.04
CA ARG A 238 13.56 -19.27 -10.78
C ARG A 238 12.06 -19.43 -10.51
N GLU A 239 11.58 -19.13 -9.30
CA GLU A 239 10.14 -19.17 -9.00
C GLU A 239 9.37 -17.98 -9.57
N LEU A 240 10.00 -16.79 -9.66
CA LEU A 240 9.45 -15.64 -10.37
C LEU A 240 9.13 -15.98 -11.84
N GLY A 241 10.04 -16.69 -12.52
CA GLY A 241 9.81 -17.15 -13.90
C GLY A 241 8.68 -18.17 -14.05
N ARG A 242 8.36 -18.95 -13.00
CA ARG A 242 7.32 -20.00 -13.05
C ARG A 242 5.89 -19.47 -12.98
N LEU A 243 5.68 -18.24 -12.52
CA LEU A 243 4.35 -17.60 -12.46
C LEU A 243 3.91 -17.00 -13.81
N GLY A 244 4.79 -17.04 -14.82
CA GLY A 244 4.51 -16.64 -16.19
C GLY A 244 4.52 -15.13 -16.39
N TRP A 245 4.34 -14.71 -17.65
CA TRP A 245 4.41 -13.30 -18.04
C TRP A 245 3.12 -12.52 -17.74
N ARG A 246 1.98 -13.20 -17.56
CA ARG A 246 0.67 -12.54 -17.40
C ARG A 246 0.58 -11.69 -16.13
N PRO A 247 0.94 -12.18 -14.93
CA PRO A 247 0.90 -11.35 -13.72
C PRO A 247 1.85 -10.15 -13.82
N LEU A 248 3.03 -10.33 -14.43
CA LEU A 248 3.99 -9.26 -14.68
C LEU A 248 3.39 -8.17 -15.59
N ALA A 249 2.73 -8.57 -16.69
CA ALA A 249 2.07 -7.64 -17.60
C ALA A 249 0.92 -6.88 -16.92
N VAL A 250 0.10 -7.56 -16.11
CA VAL A 250 -0.96 -6.91 -15.32
C VAL A 250 -0.36 -5.89 -14.35
N TYR A 251 0.66 -6.29 -13.58
CA TYR A 251 1.28 -5.41 -12.60
C TYR A 251 1.93 -4.20 -13.27
N GLY A 252 2.72 -4.41 -14.33
CA GLY A 252 3.37 -3.32 -15.06
C GLY A 252 2.36 -2.35 -15.69
N ALA A 253 1.28 -2.85 -16.31
CA ALA A 253 0.22 -2.00 -16.85
C ALA A 253 -0.50 -1.23 -15.74
N ALA A 254 -0.76 -1.86 -14.59
CA ALA A 254 -1.32 -1.20 -13.42
C ALA A 254 -0.39 -0.13 -12.86
N THR A 255 0.92 -0.35 -12.81
CA THR A 255 1.92 0.65 -12.40
C THR A 255 1.91 1.85 -13.34
N VAL A 256 1.89 1.64 -14.66
CA VAL A 256 1.84 2.75 -15.63
C VAL A 256 0.54 3.53 -15.46
N PHE A 257 -0.59 2.85 -15.34
CA PHE A 257 -1.88 3.48 -15.07
C PHE A 257 -1.85 4.27 -13.75
N ASN A 258 -1.32 3.68 -12.67
CA ASN A 258 -1.14 4.32 -11.37
C ASN A 258 -0.27 5.58 -11.50
N THR A 259 0.83 5.50 -12.24
CA THR A 259 1.77 6.63 -12.42
C THR A 259 1.10 7.82 -13.11
N VAL A 260 0.36 7.56 -14.18
CA VAL A 260 -0.35 8.60 -14.94
C VAL A 260 -1.51 9.18 -14.12
N LEU A 261 -2.31 8.32 -13.50
CA LEU A 261 -3.43 8.76 -12.66
C LEU A 261 -2.95 9.57 -11.45
N ALA A 262 -1.87 9.13 -10.78
CA ALA A 262 -1.29 9.82 -9.64
C ALA A 262 -0.79 11.20 -10.02
N LEU A 263 -0.17 11.37 -11.19
CA LEU A 263 0.27 12.68 -11.66
C LEU A 263 -0.93 13.61 -11.90
N GLY A 264 -1.95 13.11 -12.60
CA GLY A 264 -3.17 13.88 -12.88
C GLY A 264 -3.89 14.29 -11.60
N MET A 265 -4.03 13.37 -10.65
CA MET A 265 -4.66 13.65 -9.35
C MET A 265 -3.82 14.58 -8.48
N ALA A 266 -2.50 14.41 -8.44
CA ALA A 266 -1.62 15.32 -7.72
C ALA A 266 -1.74 16.76 -8.26
N TRP A 267 -1.76 16.92 -9.58
CA TRP A 267 -1.92 18.23 -10.21
C TRP A 267 -3.30 18.83 -9.95
N LEU A 268 -4.36 18.03 -10.03
CA LEU A 268 -5.72 18.49 -9.75
C LEU A 268 -5.89 18.92 -8.28
N VAL A 269 -5.45 18.09 -7.34
CA VAL A 269 -5.70 18.31 -5.91
C VAL A 269 -4.77 19.37 -5.31
N PHE A 270 -3.48 19.29 -5.58
CA PHE A 270 -2.47 20.17 -4.97
C PHE A 270 -2.06 21.33 -5.87
N GLY A 271 -2.33 21.24 -7.18
CA GLY A 271 -2.08 22.35 -8.12
C GLY A 271 -3.29 23.24 -8.34
N VAL A 272 -4.45 22.65 -8.66
CA VAL A 272 -5.67 23.42 -9.04
C VAL A 272 -6.54 23.74 -7.83
N LEU A 273 -6.85 22.73 -7.00
CA LEU A 273 -7.72 22.93 -5.83
C LEU A 273 -6.99 23.59 -4.65
N GLY A 274 -5.65 23.60 -4.67
CA GLY A 274 -4.82 24.31 -3.71
C GLY A 274 -4.92 23.77 -2.27
N PHE A 275 -5.15 22.46 -2.14
CA PHE A 275 -5.07 21.76 -0.86
C PHE A 275 -3.65 21.73 -0.29
#